data_AF-A0A937YDF4-F1
#
_entry.id   AF-A0A937YDF4-F1
#
_cell.length_a   1.000
_cell.length_b   1.000
_cell.length_c   1.000
_cell.angle_alpha   90.00
_cell.angle_beta   90.00
_cell.angle_gamma   90.00
#
_symmetry.space_group_name_H-M   'P 1'
#
loop_
_entity.id
_entity.type
_entity.pdbx_description
1 polymer ?
#
loop_
_entity_poly.entity_id
_entity_poly.type
_entity_poly.pdbx_seq_one_letter_code
_entity_poly.pdbx_strand_id
1 'polypeptide(L)'
;MRSAFAALGLSALLATSALQAQTIAFASLPPGTLLNSQTQAMAKAIQDNSDLKVRVVTFSGDIQAYDAISTGQAEFFIDAIHVTLEAIRGLGVFEGRPR
;
A
#
# COMPACT_ATOMS: atom_id res chain seq x y z
N MET A 1 38.28 -13.92 28.26
CA MET A 1 37.56 -12.62 28.22
C MET A 1 37.13 -12.14 26.83
N ARG A 2 37.56 -12.79 25.72
CA ARG A 2 37.16 -12.38 24.35
C ARG A 2 35.77 -12.88 23.90
N SER A 3 35.24 -13.92 24.53
CA SER A 3 33.98 -14.57 24.11
C SER A 3 32.71 -13.85 24.59
N ALA A 4 32.81 -12.97 25.59
CA ALA A 4 31.66 -12.21 26.12
C ALA A 4 31.21 -11.08 25.19
N PHE A 5 32.14 -10.51 24.41
CA PHE A 5 31.84 -9.42 23.46
C PHE A 5 31.10 -9.90 22.21
N ALA A 6 31.31 -11.16 21.79
CA ALA A 6 30.66 -11.71 20.61
C ALA A 6 29.15 -12.00 20.82
N ALA A 7 28.77 -12.40 22.03
CA ALA A 7 27.36 -12.71 22.36
C ALA A 7 26.49 -11.45 22.51
N LEU A 8 27.07 -10.32 22.94
CA LEU A 8 26.38 -9.04 23.04
C LEU A 8 26.07 -8.43 21.67
N GLY A 9 26.93 -8.65 20.66
CA GLY A 9 26.73 -8.13 19.30
C GLY A 9 25.56 -8.76 18.55
N LEU A 10 25.33 -10.06 18.73
CA LEU A 10 24.25 -10.78 18.04
C LEU A 10 22.86 -10.39 18.57
N SER A 11 22.76 -10.12 19.88
CA SER A 11 21.51 -9.70 20.52
C SER A 11 21.09 -8.28 20.10
N ALA A 12 22.06 -7.39 19.85
CA ALA A 12 21.80 -6.03 19.38
C ALA A 12 21.30 -5.96 17.93
N LEU A 13 21.73 -6.90 17.07
CA LEU A 13 21.29 -6.98 15.67
C LEU A 13 19.87 -7.53 15.51
N LEU A 14 19.40 -8.35 16.47
CA LEU A 14 18.01 -8.84 16.48
C LEU A 14 17.03 -7.82 17.06
N ALA A 15 17.51 -6.84 17.83
CA ALA A 15 16.67 -5.79 18.42
C ALA A 15 16.33 -4.66 17.43
N THR A 16 17.12 -4.47 16.37
CA THR A 16 16.90 -3.39 15.38
C THR A 16 15.87 -3.73 14.29
N SER A 17 15.47 -4.99 14.14
CA SER A 17 14.45 -5.39 13.14
C SER A 17 13.01 -5.12 13.60
N ALA A 18 12.77 -4.94 14.90
CA ALA A 18 11.42 -4.80 15.46
C ALA A 18 10.82 -3.38 15.32
N LEU A 19 11.58 -2.39 14.83
CA LEU A 19 11.16 -0.99 14.79
C LEU A 19 11.19 -0.37 13.39
N GLN A 20 10.94 -1.16 12.35
CA GLN A 20 10.65 -0.62 11.02
C GLN A 20 9.15 -0.30 10.94
N ALA A 21 8.82 0.98 11.00
CA ALA A 21 7.47 1.47 10.68
C ALA A 21 7.03 0.89 9.33
N GLN A 22 5.99 0.06 9.33
CA GLN A 22 5.52 -0.59 8.11
C GLN A 22 5.06 0.49 7.12
N THR A 23 5.62 0.43 5.91
CA THR A 23 5.20 1.32 4.83
C THR A 23 4.11 0.63 4.03
N ILE A 24 2.95 1.28 3.91
CA ILE A 24 1.85 0.85 3.06
C ILE A 24 1.65 1.84 1.92
N ALA A 25 1.24 1.32 0.78
CA ALA A 25 0.94 2.05 -0.43
C ALA A 25 -0.56 2.02 -0.74
N PHE A 26 -1.10 3.20 -0.97
CA PHE A 26 -2.43 3.39 -1.51
C PHE A 26 -2.32 3.73 -2.99
N ALA A 27 -2.90 2.92 -3.85
CA ALA A 27 -3.17 3.30 -5.22
C ALA A 27 -4.26 4.38 -5.26
N SER A 28 -4.20 5.24 -6.26
CA SER A 28 -5.15 6.31 -6.50
C SER A 28 -5.17 6.66 -7.98
N LEU A 29 -6.24 7.30 -8.43
CA LEU A 29 -6.26 8.04 -9.69
C LEU A 29 -5.48 9.36 -9.59
N PRO A 30 -5.29 10.12 -10.69
CA PRO A 30 -4.45 11.32 -10.70
C PRO A 30 -4.94 12.39 -9.72
N PRO A 31 -4.05 13.32 -9.30
CA PRO A 31 -4.42 14.49 -8.51
C PRO A 31 -5.53 15.31 -9.19
N GLY A 32 -6.40 15.91 -8.39
CA GLY A 32 -7.59 16.63 -8.86
C GLY A 32 -8.83 15.75 -9.02
N THR A 33 -8.69 14.42 -8.97
CA THR A 33 -9.84 13.51 -8.85
C THR A 33 -10.38 13.45 -7.42
N LEU A 34 -11.65 13.07 -7.28
CA LEU A 34 -12.26 12.79 -5.97
C LEU A 34 -11.54 11.65 -5.24
N LEU A 35 -11.21 10.58 -5.96
CA LEU A 35 -10.54 9.39 -5.42
C LEU A 35 -9.16 9.74 -4.84
N ASN A 36 -8.41 10.64 -5.49
CA ASN A 36 -7.16 11.13 -4.93
C ASN A 36 -7.35 11.92 -3.64
N SER A 37 -8.34 12.83 -3.62
CA SER A 37 -8.65 13.61 -2.41
C SER A 37 -9.05 12.72 -1.23
N GLN A 38 -9.87 11.70 -1.48
CA GLN A 38 -10.27 10.70 -0.47
C GLN A 38 -9.06 9.89 0.03
N THR A 39 -8.22 9.42 -0.89
CA THR A 39 -7.03 8.64 -0.56
C THR A 39 -6.03 9.46 0.27
N GLN A 40 -5.82 10.74 -0.06
CA GLN A 40 -4.95 11.63 0.72
C GLN A 40 -5.50 11.88 2.13
N ALA A 41 -6.81 12.08 2.26
CA ALA A 41 -7.45 12.24 3.57
C ALA A 41 -7.26 11.01 4.46
N MET A 42 -7.40 9.81 3.88
CA MET A 42 -7.15 8.55 4.59
C MET A 42 -5.68 8.36 4.94
N ALA A 43 -4.78 8.65 4.01
CA ALA A 43 -3.34 8.58 4.25
C ALA A 43 -2.96 9.47 5.44
N LYS A 44 -3.49 10.69 5.49
CA LYS A 44 -3.29 11.59 6.63
C LYS A 44 -3.88 11.04 7.93
N ALA A 45 -5.12 10.55 7.92
CA ALA A 45 -5.75 9.99 9.11
C ALA A 45 -4.94 8.79 9.68
N ILE A 46 -4.43 7.93 8.81
CA ILE A 46 -3.58 6.79 9.21
C ILE A 46 -2.25 7.30 9.79
N GLN A 47 -1.59 8.24 9.11
CA GLN A 47 -0.31 8.81 9.59
C GLN A 47 -0.46 9.55 10.93
N ASP A 48 -1.59 10.23 11.15
CA ASP A 48 -1.85 10.96 12.39
C ASP A 48 -2.17 10.04 13.58
N ASN A 49 -2.60 8.79 13.33
CA ASN A 49 -3.14 7.88 14.35
C ASN A 49 -2.44 6.51 14.40
N SER A 50 -1.33 6.33 13.69
CA SER A 50 -0.56 5.10 13.69
C SER A 50 0.91 5.37 13.38
N ASP A 51 1.77 4.38 13.65
CA ASP A 51 3.19 4.44 13.27
C ASP A 51 3.43 4.08 11.79
N LEU A 52 2.37 3.80 11.01
CA LEU A 52 2.49 3.41 9.61
C LEU A 52 2.99 4.57 8.75
N LYS A 53 3.90 4.26 7.81
CA LYS A 53 4.24 5.20 6.73
C LYS A 53 3.31 4.96 5.56
N VAL A 54 2.60 5.99 5.13
CA VAL A 54 1.69 5.86 3.99
C VAL A 54 2.28 6.55 2.77
N ARG A 55 2.29 5.86 1.64
CA ARG A 55 2.64 6.40 0.31
C ARG A 55 1.41 6.36 -0.58
N VAL A 56 1.01 7.49 -1.14
CA VAL A 56 -0.04 7.55 -2.18
C VAL A 56 0.63 7.48 -3.55
N VAL A 57 0.21 6.51 -4.36
CA VAL A 57 0.74 6.25 -5.70
C VAL A 57 -0.36 6.50 -6.71
N THR A 58 -0.12 7.41 -7.64
CA THR A 58 -1.13 7.82 -8.62
C THR A 58 -0.93 7.09 -9.93
N PHE A 59 -2.00 6.54 -10.47
CA PHE A 59 -2.05 5.85 -11.75
C PHE A 59 -2.97 6.60 -12.71
N SER A 60 -2.78 6.41 -14.02
CA SER A 60 -3.55 7.09 -15.06
C SER A 60 -5.02 6.66 -15.16
N GLY A 61 -5.38 5.49 -14.62
CA GLY A 61 -6.73 4.95 -14.69
C GLY A 61 -6.85 3.62 -13.93
N ASP A 62 -8.08 3.10 -13.89
CA ASP A 62 -8.45 1.97 -13.04
C ASP A 62 -7.66 0.70 -13.38
N ILE A 63 -7.47 0.39 -14.66
CA ILE A 63 -6.71 -0.80 -15.07
C ILE A 63 -5.34 -0.84 -14.38
N GLN A 64 -4.58 0.27 -14.41
CA GLN A 64 -3.25 0.33 -13.81
C GLN A 64 -3.31 0.32 -12.27
N ALA A 65 -4.33 0.96 -11.68
CA ALA A 65 -4.52 0.95 -10.23
C ALA A 65 -4.85 -0.46 -9.69
N TYR A 66 -5.76 -1.19 -10.36
CA TYR A 66 -6.07 -2.58 -10.00
C TYR A 66 -4.91 -3.53 -10.32
N ASP A 67 -4.16 -3.33 -11.42
CA ASP A 67 -2.93 -4.08 -11.67
C ASP A 67 -1.93 -3.92 -10.51
N ALA A 68 -1.81 -2.71 -9.94
CA ALA A 68 -0.95 -2.46 -8.79
C ALA A 68 -1.40 -3.21 -7.53
N ILE A 69 -2.72 -3.37 -7.32
CA ILE A 69 -3.27 -4.18 -6.23
C ILE A 69 -2.99 -5.67 -6.48
N SER A 70 -3.37 -6.19 -7.65
CA SER A 70 -3.23 -7.63 -7.95
C SER A 70 -1.77 -8.10 -7.99
N THR A 71 -0.83 -7.19 -8.25
CA THR A 71 0.62 -7.48 -8.23
C THR A 71 1.31 -7.17 -6.90
N GLY A 72 0.59 -6.64 -5.91
CA GLY A 72 1.13 -6.29 -4.59
C GLY A 72 2.03 -5.05 -4.58
N GLN A 73 1.96 -4.20 -5.61
CA GLN A 73 2.66 -2.90 -5.63
C GLN A 73 1.97 -1.83 -4.78
N ALA A 74 0.68 -2.04 -4.49
CA ALA A 74 -0.11 -1.29 -3.53
C ALA A 74 -1.01 -2.27 -2.74
N GLU A 75 -1.31 -1.91 -1.49
CA GLU A 75 -2.11 -2.72 -0.58
C GLU A 75 -3.59 -2.29 -0.61
N PHE A 76 -3.85 -1.03 -0.94
CA PHE A 76 -5.20 -0.45 -0.89
C PHE A 76 -5.51 0.37 -2.14
N PHE A 77 -6.72 0.24 -2.64
CA PHE A 77 -7.31 1.13 -3.62
C PHE A 77 -8.78 1.36 -3.24
N ILE A 78 -9.24 2.59 -3.33
CA ILE A 78 -10.66 2.93 -3.16
C ILE A 78 -11.18 3.35 -4.51
N ASP A 79 -12.35 2.86 -4.83
CA ASP A 79 -12.98 3.08 -6.11
C ASP A 79 -14.51 2.94 -6.01
N ALA A 80 -15.21 3.25 -7.10
CA ALA A 80 -16.63 3.04 -7.21
C ALA A 80 -16.96 1.54 -7.23
N ILE A 81 -17.98 1.14 -6.46
CA ILE A 81 -18.37 -0.27 -6.29
C ILE A 81 -18.61 -1.01 -7.62
N HIS A 82 -19.18 -0.34 -8.63
CA HIS A 82 -19.44 -0.97 -9.92
C HIS A 82 -18.14 -1.31 -10.65
N VAL A 83 -17.13 -0.44 -10.61
CA VAL A 83 -15.80 -0.68 -11.21
C VAL A 83 -15.08 -1.81 -10.46
N THR A 84 -15.15 -1.82 -9.13
CA THR A 84 -14.59 -2.91 -8.32
C THR A 84 -15.23 -4.25 -8.66
N LEU A 85 -16.55 -4.30 -8.85
CA LEU A 85 -17.24 -5.52 -9.25
C LEU A 85 -16.87 -5.96 -10.67
N GLU A 86 -16.70 -5.04 -11.61
CA GLU A 86 -16.20 -5.33 -12.95
C GLU A 86 -14.77 -5.88 -12.91
N ALA A 87 -13.89 -5.29 -12.10
CA ALA A 87 -12.51 -5.74 -11.93
C ALA A 87 -12.44 -7.17 -11.36
N ILE A 88 -13.17 -7.46 -10.28
CA ILE A 88 -13.19 -8.79 -9.65
C ILE A 88 -13.74 -9.85 -10.62
N ARG A 89 -14.78 -9.50 -11.40
CA ARG A 89 -15.44 -10.43 -12.32
C ARG A 89 -14.80 -10.51 -13.70
N GLY A 90 -13.82 -9.64 -13.99
CA GLY A 90 -13.20 -9.55 -15.31
C GLY A 90 -14.20 -9.14 -16.39
N LEU A 91 -15.00 -8.10 -16.13
CA LEU A 91 -16.01 -7.54 -17.03
C LEU A 91 -15.61 -6.13 -17.48
N GLY A 92 -16.27 -5.63 -18.52
CA GLY A 92 -16.13 -4.22 -18.94
C GLY A 92 -14.71 -3.93 -19.41
N VAL A 93 -14.05 -2.93 -18.82
CA VAL A 93 -12.64 -2.61 -19.16
C VAL A 93 -11.66 -3.71 -18.72
N PHE A 94 -12.09 -4.63 -17.86
CA PHE A 94 -11.34 -5.78 -17.36
C PHE A 94 -11.71 -7.10 -18.07
N GLU A 95 -12.41 -7.05 -19.20
CA GLU A 95 -12.92 -8.24 -19.91
C GLU A 95 -11.86 -9.35 -20.07
N GLY A 96 -12.17 -10.54 -19.54
CA GLY A 96 -11.31 -11.72 -19.59
C GLY A 96 -10.06 -11.64 -18.69
N ARG A 97 -9.96 -10.61 -17.85
CA ARG A 97 -8.80 -10.30 -17.01
C ARG A 97 -9.25 -9.89 -15.60
N PRO A 98 -9.75 -10.82 -14.77
CA PRO A 98 -10.10 -10.51 -13.39
C PRO A 98 -8.88 -10.01 -12.59
N ARG A 99 -9.15 -9.26 -11.53
CA ARG A 99 -8.15 -8.62 -10.67
C ARG A 99 -8.35 -8.97 -9.20
#